data_AF-A0A359LN25-F1
#
_entry.id   AF-A0A359LN25-F1
#
_cell.length_a   1.000
_cell.length_b   1.000
_cell.length_c   1.000
_cell.angle_alpha   90.00
_cell.angle_beta   90.00
_cell.angle_gamma   90.00
#
_symmetry.space_group_name_H-M   'P 1'
#
loop_
_entity.id
_entity.type
_entity.pdbx_description
1 polymer ?
#
loop_
_entity_poly.entity_id
_entity_poly.type
_entity_poly.pdbx_seq_one_letter_code
_entity_poly.pdbx_strand_id
1 'polypeptide(L)'
;MAGDPRVALAIELFQKAYQLQMQGELDLAVDLYRRSIEVHPTAEAYTFLGWTYRFQGKIDEAIQECKKAIDVDPSFGNPYNDIGAYLIEKGKHDDAIPWLEKAAKSGRYESYHFPWYNL
;
A
#
# COMPACT_ATOMS: atom_id res chain seq x y z
N MET A 1 -8.36 -23.88 -15.64
CA MET A 1 -7.64 -23.81 -14.34
C MET A 1 -8.36 -22.78 -13.50
N ALA A 2 -9.25 -23.19 -12.60
CA ALA A 2 -9.97 -22.25 -11.74
C ALA A 2 -9.00 -21.78 -10.65
N GLY A 3 -8.68 -20.48 -10.61
CA GLY A 3 -7.83 -19.89 -9.56
C GLY A 3 -8.46 -20.04 -8.18
N ASP A 4 -7.65 -19.97 -7.12
CA ASP A 4 -8.12 -20.06 -5.73
C ASP A 4 -9.23 -18.99 -5.50
N PRO A 5 -10.46 -19.40 -5.12
CA PRO A 5 -11.57 -18.46 -4.94
C PRO A 5 -11.30 -17.40 -3.87
N ARG A 6 -10.38 -17.66 -2.93
CA ARG A 6 -9.96 -16.67 -1.93
C ARG A 6 -9.16 -15.53 -2.55
N VAL A 7 -8.29 -15.84 -3.52
CA VAL A 7 -7.52 -14.82 -4.23
C VAL A 7 -8.45 -13.96 -5.08
N ALA A 8 -9.42 -14.55 -5.76
CA ALA A 8 -10.44 -13.80 -6.50
C ALA A 8 -11.25 -12.86 -5.58
N LEU A 9 -11.66 -13.35 -4.40
CA LEU A 9 -12.36 -12.54 -3.39
C LEU A 9 -11.48 -11.39 -2.87
N ALA A 10 -10.21 -11.65 -2.57
CA ALA A 10 -9.29 -10.62 -2.10
C ALA A 10 -9.09 -9.50 -3.13
N ILE A 11 -8.99 -9.86 -4.42
CA ILE A 11 -8.91 -8.92 -5.54
C ILE A 11 -10.20 -8.09 -5.64
N GLU A 12 -11.37 -8.71 -5.54
CA GLU A 12 -12.65 -7.98 -5.57
C GLU A 12 -12.76 -6.97 -4.42
N LEU A 13 -12.42 -7.40 -3.20
CA LEU A 13 -12.41 -6.55 -2.01
C LEU A 13 -11.43 -5.38 -2.17
N PHE A 14 -10.22 -5.65 -2.69
CA PHE A 14 -9.22 -4.63 -2.98
C PHE A 14 -9.77 -3.61 -3.99
N GLN A 15 -10.31 -4.08 -5.12
CA GLN A 15 -10.79 -3.22 -6.20
C GLN A 15 -11.91 -2.30 -5.70
N LYS A 16 -12.83 -2.83 -4.90
CA LYS A 16 -13.89 -2.04 -4.28
C LYS A 16 -13.34 -1.04 -3.26
N ALA A 17 -12.35 -1.42 -2.45
CA ALA A 17 -11.66 -0.52 -1.53
C ALA A 17 -11.03 0.67 -2.27
N TYR A 18 -10.35 0.40 -3.38
CA TYR A 18 -9.76 1.43 -4.23
C TYR A 18 -10.79 2.40 -4.80
N GLN A 19 -11.95 1.91 -5.28
CA GLN A 19 -13.01 2.79 -5.76
C GLN A 19 -13.52 3.72 -4.66
N LEU A 20 -13.72 3.21 -3.44
CA LEU A 20 -14.15 4.01 -2.29
C LEU A 20 -13.08 5.03 -1.88
N GLN A 21 -11.80 4.64 -1.90
CA GLN A 21 -10.69 5.55 -1.64
C GLN A 21 -10.68 6.72 -2.64
N MET A 22 -10.90 6.44 -3.93
CA MET A 22 -10.99 7.45 -4.97
C MET A 22 -12.22 8.35 -4.86
N GLN A 23 -13.28 7.88 -4.21
CA GLN A 23 -14.47 8.67 -3.88
C GLN A 23 -14.30 9.49 -2.59
N GLY A 24 -13.21 9.30 -1.85
CA GLY A 24 -12.99 9.95 -0.55
C GLY A 24 -13.70 9.26 0.63
N GLU A 25 -14.33 8.11 0.40
CA GLU A 25 -14.98 7.29 1.43
C GLU A 25 -13.92 6.46 2.18
N LEU A 26 -13.00 7.16 2.85
CA LEU A 26 -11.75 6.59 3.36
C LEU A 26 -11.96 5.53 4.45
N ASP A 27 -12.93 5.69 5.35
CA ASP A 27 -13.19 4.71 6.41
C ASP A 27 -13.69 3.37 5.84
N LEU A 28 -14.59 3.43 4.86
CA LEU A 28 -15.08 2.23 4.17
C LEU A 28 -13.98 1.57 3.33
N ALA A 29 -13.09 2.37 2.73
CA ALA A 29 -11.93 1.85 2.02
C ALA A 29 -10.98 1.10 2.96
N VAL A 30 -10.68 1.66 4.15
CA VAL A 30 -9.86 1.00 5.19
C VAL A 30 -10.43 -0.36 5.55
N ASP A 31 -11.75 -0.44 5.81
CA ASP A 31 -12.40 -1.69 6.18
C ASP A 31 -12.29 -2.76 5.07
N LEU A 32 -12.47 -2.36 3.81
CA LEU A 32 -12.36 -3.30 2.69
C LEU A 32 -10.91 -3.72 2.41
N TYR A 33 -9.93 -2.82 2.53
CA TYR A 33 -8.51 -3.20 2.42
C TYR A 33 -8.13 -4.18 3.53
N ARG A 34 -8.55 -3.96 4.78
CA ARG A 34 -8.31 -4.90 5.89
C ARG A 34 -8.90 -6.28 5.60
N ARG A 35 -10.14 -6.34 5.11
CA ARG A 35 -10.77 -7.61 4.72
C ARG A 35 -10.05 -8.29 3.56
N SER A 36 -9.57 -7.53 2.58
CA SER A 36 -8.74 -8.07 1.49
C SER A 36 -7.47 -8.73 2.04
N ILE A 37 -6.77 -8.02 2.94
CA ILE A 37 -5.57 -8.51 3.63
C ILE A 37 -5.84 -9.77 4.46
N GLU A 38 -6.96 -9.82 5.18
CA GLU A 38 -7.36 -11.00 5.96
C GLU A 38 -7.59 -12.24 5.09
N VAL A 39 -8.12 -12.05 3.87
CA VAL A 39 -8.37 -13.14 2.92
C VAL A 39 -7.07 -13.58 2.24
N HIS A 40 -6.30 -12.61 1.75
CA HIS A 40 -5.01 -12.83 1.09
C HIS A 40 -4.13 -11.58 1.23
N PRO A 41 -3.12 -11.60 2.11
CA PRO A 41 -2.25 -10.45 2.32
C PRO A 41 -1.34 -10.25 1.10
N THR A 42 -1.36 -9.05 0.52
CA THR A 42 -0.43 -8.65 -0.54
C THR A 42 0.25 -7.34 -0.18
N ALA A 43 1.42 -7.09 -0.76
CA ALA A 43 2.15 -5.87 -0.50
C ALA A 43 1.38 -4.63 -0.99
N GLU A 44 0.66 -4.74 -2.11
CA GLU A 44 -0.22 -3.71 -2.65
C GLU A 44 -1.37 -3.39 -1.70
N ALA A 45 -2.03 -4.41 -1.14
CA ALA A 45 -3.14 -4.20 -0.19
C ALA A 45 -2.67 -3.42 1.06
N TYR A 46 -1.50 -3.75 1.60
CA TYR A 46 -0.88 -2.99 2.68
C TYR A 46 -0.47 -1.57 2.27
N THR A 47 0.14 -1.38 1.09
CA THR A 47 0.53 -0.06 0.58
C THR A 47 -0.67 0.86 0.41
N PHE A 48 -1.75 0.39 -0.22
CA PHE A 48 -2.94 1.20 -0.45
C PHE A 48 -3.72 1.48 0.84
N LEU A 49 -3.71 0.55 1.80
CA LEU A 49 -4.19 0.82 3.16
C LEU A 49 -3.37 1.94 3.82
N GLY A 50 -2.04 1.89 3.69
CA GLY A 50 -1.13 2.95 4.15
C GLY A 50 -1.44 4.30 3.51
N TRP A 51 -1.64 4.35 2.20
CA TRP A 51 -2.05 5.58 1.49
C TRP A 51 -3.38 6.12 2.01
N THR A 52 -4.33 5.23 2.28
CA THR A 52 -5.64 5.60 2.83
C THR A 52 -5.49 6.20 4.22
N TYR A 53 -4.66 5.63 5.10
CA TYR A 53 -4.34 6.24 6.40
C TYR A 53 -3.65 7.59 6.26
N ARG A 54 -2.74 7.74 5.31
CA ARG A 54 -2.12 9.05 5.03
C ARG A 54 -3.15 10.09 4.60
N PHE A 55 -4.13 9.74 3.77
CA PHE A 55 -5.23 10.64 3.42
C PHE A 55 -6.11 11.02 4.63
N GLN A 56 -6.19 10.16 5.64
CA GLN A 56 -6.83 10.46 6.93
C GLN A 56 -5.95 11.26 7.90
N GLY A 57 -4.71 11.62 7.53
CA GLY A 57 -3.74 12.28 8.41
C GLY A 57 -3.08 11.34 9.43
N LYS A 58 -3.31 10.04 9.32
CA LYS A 58 -2.77 8.98 10.20
C LYS A 58 -1.42 8.49 9.68
N ILE A 59 -0.43 9.39 9.73
CA ILE A 59 0.88 9.16 9.10
C ILE A 59 1.65 8.01 9.75
N ASP A 60 1.54 7.86 11.08
CA ASP A 60 2.26 6.79 11.78
C ASP A 60 1.70 5.41 11.42
N GLU A 61 0.37 5.27 11.32
CA GLU A 61 -0.30 4.07 10.82
C GLU A 61 0.08 3.79 9.36
N ALA A 62 0.15 4.82 8.52
CA ALA A 62 0.57 4.68 7.13
C ALA A 62 1.98 4.06 7.02
N ILE A 63 2.94 4.54 7.84
CA ILE A 63 4.30 3.99 7.90
C ILE A 63 4.29 2.52 8.36
N GLN A 64 3.43 2.15 9.33
CA GLN A 64 3.36 0.76 9.77
C GLN A 64 2.83 -0.17 8.67
N GLU A 65 1.83 0.25 7.91
CA GLU A 65 1.32 -0.58 6.80
C GLU A 65 2.35 -0.69 5.66
N CYS A 66 3.11 0.36 5.35
CA CYS A 66 4.23 0.25 4.41
C CYS A 66 5.30 -0.73 4.88
N LYS A 67 5.61 -0.80 6.19
CA LYS A 67 6.54 -1.82 6.72
C LYS A 67 6.02 -3.24 6.52
N LYS A 68 4.72 -3.47 6.76
CA LYS A 68 4.11 -4.77 6.47
C LYS A 68 4.13 -5.12 4.99
N ALA A 69 3.93 -4.13 4.11
CA ALA A 69 4.06 -4.33 2.67
C ALA A 69 5.47 -4.81 2.28
N ILE A 70 6.51 -4.23 2.90
CA ILE A 70 7.91 -4.65 2.73
C ILE A 70 8.14 -6.07 3.26
N ASP A 71 7.54 -6.43 4.39
CA ASP A 71 7.64 -7.79 4.94
C ASP A 71 7.01 -8.83 3.99
N VAL A 72 5.95 -8.47 3.26
CA VAL A 72 5.30 -9.34 2.26
C VAL A 72 6.10 -9.43 0.96
N ASP A 73 6.53 -8.29 0.41
CA ASP A 73 7.35 -8.22 -0.80
C ASP A 73 8.49 -7.20 -0.61
N PRO A 74 9.70 -7.67 -0.20
CA PRO A 74 10.85 -6.78 -0.02
C PRO A 74 11.33 -6.13 -1.31
N SER A 75 10.94 -6.63 -2.47
CA SER A 75 11.31 -6.09 -3.78
C SER A 75 10.42 -4.94 -4.23
N PHE A 76 9.26 -4.75 -3.58
CA PHE A 76 8.30 -3.71 -3.93
C PHE A 76 8.74 -2.34 -3.41
N GLY A 77 9.07 -1.44 -4.32
CA GLY A 77 9.68 -0.15 -4.04
C GLY A 77 8.77 0.91 -3.43
N ASN A 78 7.47 0.88 -3.76
CA ASN A 78 6.52 1.92 -3.35
C ASN A 78 6.50 2.13 -1.83
N PRO A 79 6.37 1.07 -0.99
CA PRO A 79 6.47 1.21 0.47
C PRO A 79 7.71 1.95 0.98
N TYR A 80 8.88 1.72 0.40
CA TYR A 80 10.11 2.39 0.81
C TYR A 80 10.06 3.89 0.46
N ASN A 81 9.58 4.21 -0.75
CA ASN A 81 9.39 5.59 -1.18
C ASN A 81 8.38 6.32 -0.28
N ASP A 82 7.27 5.65 0.03
CA ASP A 82 6.19 6.22 0.84
C ASP A 82 6.64 6.47 2.28
N ILE A 83 7.38 5.56 2.90
CA ILE A 83 7.97 5.81 4.23
C ILE A 83 8.89 7.03 4.19
N GLY A 84 9.73 7.15 3.16
CA GLY A 84 10.60 8.33 2.97
C GLY A 84 9.79 9.62 2.85
N ALA A 85 8.75 9.63 2.02
CA ALA A 85 7.86 10.78 1.85
C ALA A 85 7.13 11.16 3.15
N TYR A 86 6.64 10.18 3.90
CA TYR A 86 5.96 10.38 5.17
C TYR A 86 6.89 10.91 6.26
N LEU A 87 8.16 10.48 6.28
CA LEU A 87 9.16 11.03 7.18
C LEU A 87 9.50 12.49 6.85
N ILE A 88 9.57 12.84 5.56
CA ILE A 88 9.73 14.24 5.11
C ILE A 88 8.53 15.08 5.55
N GLU A 89 7.30 14.58 5.38
CA GLU A 89 6.08 15.27 5.85
C GLU A 89 6.10 15.52 7.36
N LYS A 90 6.71 14.61 8.14
CA LYS A 90 6.95 14.78 9.58
C LYS A 90 8.17 15.65 9.93
N GLY A 91 8.86 16.22 8.94
CA GLY A 91 10.07 17.03 9.11
C GLY A 91 11.36 16.23 9.39
N LYS A 92 11.30 14.89 9.36
CA LYS A 92 12.41 13.97 9.66
C LYS A 92 13.20 13.62 8.40
N HIS A 93 13.85 14.63 7.84
CA HIS A 93 14.55 14.52 6.55
C HIS A 93 15.70 13.51 6.60
N ASP A 94 16.52 13.55 7.66
CA ASP A 94 17.66 12.62 7.81
C ASP A 94 17.21 11.16 7.91
N ASP A 95 16.09 10.91 8.60
CA ASP A 95 15.51 9.57 8.73
C ASP A 95 14.96 9.06 7.39
N ALA A 96 14.56 9.95 6.47
CA ALA A 96 13.97 9.58 5.18
C ALA A 96 14.99 9.05 4.15
N ILE A 97 16.22 9.58 4.19
CA ILE A 97 17.30 9.25 3.24
C ILE A 97 17.48 7.73 3.06
N PRO A 98 17.69 6.92 4.11
CA PRO A 98 17.93 5.49 3.93
C PRO A 98 16.73 4.75 3.32
N TRP A 99 15.50 5.27 3.45
CA TRP A 99 14.32 4.68 2.82
C TRP A 99 14.25 4.99 1.33
N LEU A 100 14.53 6.24 0.95
CA LEU A 100 14.57 6.65 -0.45
C LEU A 100 15.71 5.96 -1.23
N GLU A 101 16.87 5.76 -0.58
CA GLU A 101 17.97 4.98 -1.18
C GLU A 101 17.59 3.52 -1.43
N LYS A 102 16.82 2.90 -0.53
CA LYS A 102 16.29 1.55 -0.74
C LYS A 102 15.26 1.51 -1.85
N ALA A 103 14.37 2.49 -1.92
CA ALA A 103 13.38 2.61 -2.99
C ALA A 103 14.06 2.66 -4.37
N ALA A 104 15.12 3.45 -4.51
CA ALA A 104 15.90 3.57 -5.76
C ALA A 104 16.60 2.28 -6.20
N LYS A 105 16.82 1.32 -5.28
CA LYS A 105 17.47 0.03 -5.54
C LYS A 105 16.47 -1.13 -5.67
N SER A 106 15.18 -0.86 -5.49
CA SER A 106 14.14 -1.90 -5.50
C SER A 106 13.96 -2.49 -6.91
N GLY A 107 13.71 -3.80 -6.96
CA GLY A 107 13.60 -4.55 -8.22
C GLY A 107 12.23 -4.42 -8.90
N ARG A 108 11.18 -4.11 -8.13
CA ARG A 108 9.82 -3.91 -8.60
C ARG A 108 9.35 -2.54 -8.14
N TYR A 109 9.11 -1.64 -9.09
CA TYR A 109 8.56 -0.32 -8.81
C TYR A 109 7.31 -0.11 -9.65
N GLU A 110 6.20 0.24 -9.02
CA GLU A 110 4.99 0.60 -9.75
C GLU A 110 4.82 2.11 -9.65
N SER A 111 4.78 2.77 -10.80
CA SER A 111 4.58 4.21 -10.84
C SER A 111 3.25 4.58 -10.14
N TYR A 112 3.14 5.80 -9.61
CA TYR A 112 1.96 6.30 -8.88
C TYR A 112 0.63 6.20 -9.65
N HIS A 113 0.67 5.87 -10.95
CA HIS A 113 -0.48 5.65 -11.80
C HIS A 113 -0.63 4.16 -12.20
N PHE A 114 -1.56 3.49 -11.50
CA PHE A 114 -2.29 2.26 -11.85
C PHE A 114 -1.56 0.89 -11.84
N PRO A 115 -2.01 -0.04 -10.98
CA PRO A 115 -1.68 -1.46 -11.13
C PRO A 115 -2.89 -2.40 -11.15
N TRP A 116 -3.99 -2.02 -11.81
CA TRP A 116 -5.07 -3.00 -12.09
C TRP A 116 -5.38 -3.05 -13.57
N TYR A 117 -4.41 -3.61 -14.31
CA TYR A 117 -4.57 -4.60 -15.38
C TYR A 117 -3.23 -4.75 -16.10
N ASN A 118 -2.36 -5.64 -15.63
CA ASN A 118 -1.62 -6.47 -16.58
C ASN A 118 -2.48 -7.72 -16.80
N LEU A 119 -3.56 -7.55 -17.58
CA LEU A 119 -4.18 -8.65 -18.33
C LEU A 119 -3.36 -8.87 -19.60
#